data_AF-A0A098D9K5-F1
#
_entry.id   AF-A0A098D9K5-F1
#
_cell.length_a   1.000
_cell.length_b   1.000
_cell.length_c   1.000
_cell.angle_alpha   90.00
_cell.angle_beta   90.00
_cell.angle_gamma   90.00
#
_symmetry.space_group_name_H-M   'P 1'
#
loop_
_entity.id
_entity.type
_entity.pdbx_description
1 polymer ?
#
loop_
_entity_poly.entity_id
_entity_poly.type
_entity_poly.pdbx_seq_one_letter_code
_entity_poly.pdbx_strand_id
1 'polypeptide(L)'
;MSLPEAAQPQIPAERRRQRRRSDRPLDQHIDKPLRRHEWTARDRTWTKSELVKERAAFFDTRVTGRPEIWQTVHAALQVLWDPASQDAQDDGSNGLATAQMILSAAEISLPTGDLANGVYDALGNYYQLPEWAVSDPQNVGEDQETGAKGDISTAGDDTAADEELSDDELDGKKQEKGKEVDEVQKLVKLRARLSENGHDINVKVSESETVRSVAKKIALEANLASTKKIRIAYMGKILKDNLSLSAQNWKTGHVVNALVFDVV
;
A
#
# COMPACT_ATOMS: atom_id res chain seq x y z
N MET A 1 -51.68 -36.73 58.89
CA MET A 1 -51.71 -35.27 58.71
C MET A 1 -50.47 -34.89 57.95
N SER A 2 -50.66 -34.58 56.66
CA SER A 2 -49.60 -34.18 55.73
C SER A 2 -49.43 -32.67 55.77
N LEU A 3 -48.19 -32.18 55.81
CA LEU A 3 -47.82 -30.83 55.38
C LEU A 3 -46.51 -30.94 54.57
N PRO A 4 -46.45 -30.36 53.35
CA PRO A 4 -45.32 -30.54 52.45
C PRO A 4 -44.20 -29.51 52.67
N GLU A 5 -43.00 -29.95 52.29
CA GLU A 5 -41.74 -29.22 52.11
C GLU A 5 -41.93 -27.81 51.52
N ALA A 6 -41.52 -26.77 52.25
CA ALA A 6 -41.44 -25.42 51.73
C ALA A 6 -40.19 -25.31 50.83
N ALA A 7 -40.40 -25.37 49.51
CA ALA A 7 -39.38 -25.11 48.51
C ALA A 7 -38.80 -23.69 48.69
N GLN A 8 -37.51 -23.62 49.02
CA GLN A 8 -36.74 -22.38 48.91
C GLN A 8 -36.60 -22.03 47.42
N PRO A 9 -36.84 -20.77 47.01
CA PRO A 9 -36.66 -20.38 45.63
C PRO A 9 -35.19 -20.47 45.25
N GLN A 10 -34.88 -21.38 44.33
CA GLN A 10 -33.61 -21.49 43.63
C GLN A 10 -33.40 -20.19 42.84
N ILE A 11 -32.55 -19.29 43.35
CA ILE A 11 -32.11 -18.13 42.58
C ILE A 11 -31.35 -18.66 41.35
N PRO A 12 -31.75 -18.34 40.11
CA PRO A 12 -31.11 -18.90 38.93
C PRO A 12 -29.62 -18.53 38.92
N ALA A 13 -28.78 -19.52 38.64
CA ALA A 13 -27.33 -19.41 38.50
C ALA A 13 -26.90 -18.64 37.23
N GLU A 14 -27.64 -17.61 36.83
CA GLU A 14 -27.42 -16.83 35.63
C GLU A 14 -27.36 -15.35 35.98
N ARG A 15 -26.20 -14.91 36.46
CA ARG A 15 -25.63 -13.55 36.23
C ARG A 15 -24.31 -13.29 36.96
N ARG A 16 -23.57 -14.32 37.36
CA ARG A 16 -22.13 -14.17 37.66
C ARG A 16 -21.26 -14.40 36.42
N ARG A 17 -21.60 -13.76 35.30
CA ARG A 17 -20.54 -13.31 34.37
C ARG A 17 -19.94 -12.04 34.99
N GLN A 18 -19.33 -12.19 36.17
CA GLN A 18 -18.39 -11.21 36.67
C GLN A 18 -17.30 -11.15 35.61
N ARG A 19 -17.37 -10.10 34.79
CA ARG A 19 -16.20 -9.58 34.10
C ARG A 19 -15.16 -9.37 35.19
N ARG A 20 -14.32 -10.37 35.40
CA ARG A 20 -12.98 -10.19 35.97
C ARG A 20 -12.25 -9.33 34.93
N ARG A 21 -12.57 -8.04 34.87
CA ARG A 21 -11.54 -7.05 34.61
C ARG A 21 -10.64 -7.24 35.82
N SER A 22 -9.62 -8.06 35.61
CA SER A 22 -8.51 -8.19 36.52
C SER A 22 -8.16 -6.79 36.99
N ASP A 23 -8.36 -6.51 38.27
CA ASP A 23 -7.56 -5.51 38.98
C ASP A 23 -6.12 -6.01 38.92
N ARG A 24 -5.52 -5.87 37.73
CA ARG A 24 -4.08 -5.93 37.60
C ARG A 24 -3.58 -4.69 38.33
N PRO A 25 -2.58 -4.83 39.21
CA PRO A 25 -1.97 -3.67 39.83
C PRO A 25 -1.57 -2.70 38.71
N LEU A 26 -1.87 -1.42 38.88
CA LEU A 26 -1.58 -0.36 37.89
C LEU A 26 -0.08 -0.28 37.55
N ASP A 27 0.75 -0.87 38.40
CA ASP A 27 2.20 -1.03 38.28
C ASP A 27 2.62 -2.11 37.27
N GLN A 28 1.72 -3.02 36.89
CA GLN A 28 1.96 -3.99 35.83
C GLN A 28 1.64 -3.36 34.48
N HIS A 29 2.69 -2.97 33.75
CA HIS A 29 2.62 -2.60 32.35
C HIS A 29 1.82 -3.65 31.56
N ILE A 30 0.94 -3.20 30.66
CA ILE A 30 0.01 -4.05 29.91
C ILE A 30 0.80 -4.74 28.79
N ASP A 31 1.89 -5.41 29.12
CA ASP A 31 2.75 -6.03 28.12
C ASP A 31 2.28 -7.44 27.82
N LYS A 32 2.16 -7.69 26.51
CA LYS A 32 2.03 -9.04 25.97
C LYS A 32 3.36 -9.45 25.37
N PRO A 33 3.70 -10.74 25.41
CA PRO A 33 4.93 -11.23 24.80
C PRO A 33 4.93 -10.91 23.30
N LEU A 34 6.09 -10.53 22.78
CA LEU A 34 6.34 -10.23 21.38
C LEU A 34 5.99 -11.42 20.48
N ARG A 35 5.29 -11.13 19.39
CA ARG A 35 4.88 -12.07 18.35
C ARG A 35 5.39 -11.58 17.01
N ARG A 36 5.68 -12.53 16.12
CA ARG A 36 5.96 -12.22 14.72
C ARG A 36 4.70 -11.70 14.06
N HIS A 37 4.85 -10.60 13.34
CA HIS A 37 3.80 -10.07 12.50
C HIS A 37 3.78 -10.83 11.17
N GLU A 38 2.61 -11.34 10.79
CA GLU A 38 2.40 -12.03 9.52
C GLU A 38 1.37 -11.26 8.70
N TRP A 39 1.75 -10.89 7.47
CA TRP A 39 0.89 -10.13 6.58
C TRP A 39 1.11 -10.52 5.11
N THR A 40 0.15 -10.15 4.26
CA THR A 40 0.19 -10.36 2.82
C THR A 40 0.01 -9.05 2.09
N ALA A 41 0.91 -8.76 1.16
CA ALA A 41 0.85 -7.54 0.38
C ALA A 41 -0.26 -7.63 -0.68
N ARG A 42 -1.22 -6.71 -0.63
CA ARG A 42 -2.42 -6.73 -1.50
C ARG A 42 -2.24 -5.93 -2.78
N ASP A 43 -1.54 -4.79 -2.69
CA ASP A 43 -1.48 -3.81 -3.78
C ASP A 43 -0.15 -3.85 -4.57
N ARG A 44 0.92 -4.41 -3.99
CA ARG A 44 2.28 -4.42 -4.56
C ARG A 44 2.98 -5.74 -4.24
N THR A 45 3.70 -6.30 -5.21
CA THR A 45 4.65 -7.39 -4.97
C THR A 45 5.96 -6.81 -4.47
N TRP A 46 6.35 -7.16 -3.26
CA TRP A 46 7.61 -6.70 -2.67
C TRP A 46 8.74 -7.64 -3.03
N THR A 47 9.91 -7.09 -3.31
CA THR A 47 11.16 -7.88 -3.36
C THR A 47 11.98 -7.65 -2.09
N LYS A 48 12.89 -8.57 -1.75
CA LYS A 48 13.70 -8.46 -0.53
C LYS A 48 14.60 -7.23 -0.57
N SER A 49 15.27 -7.00 -1.71
CA SER A 49 16.14 -5.84 -1.88
C SER A 49 15.38 -4.50 -1.76
N GLU A 50 14.14 -4.44 -2.25
CA GLU A 50 13.27 -3.28 -2.14
C GLU A 50 12.83 -3.03 -0.69
N LEU A 51 12.43 -4.09 0.03
CA LEU A 51 12.08 -4.01 1.45
C LEU A 51 13.23 -3.46 2.30
N VAL A 52 14.45 -3.96 2.08
CA VAL A 52 15.63 -3.49 2.84
C VAL A 52 15.89 -2.01 2.59
N LYS A 53 15.81 -1.55 1.33
CA LYS A 53 15.98 -0.13 0.98
C LYS A 53 14.90 0.74 1.60
N GLU A 54 13.64 0.36 1.49
CA GLU A 54 12.54 1.13 2.05
C GLU A 54 12.59 1.15 3.59
N ARG A 55 12.99 0.04 4.23
CA ARG A 55 13.23 -0.01 5.69
C ARG A 55 14.31 0.98 6.11
N ALA A 56 15.45 0.97 5.44
CA ALA A 56 16.54 1.90 5.73
C ALA A 56 16.08 3.36 5.59
N ALA A 57 15.41 3.70 4.48
CA ALA A 57 14.87 5.04 4.24
C ALA A 57 13.81 5.44 5.28
N PHE A 58 12.99 4.49 5.74
CA PHE A 58 12.01 4.74 6.78
C PHE A 58 12.66 5.13 8.09
N PHE A 59 13.63 4.35 8.59
CA PHE A 59 14.27 4.63 9.87
C PHE A 59 15.17 5.88 9.81
N ASP A 60 15.78 6.19 8.67
CA ASP A 60 16.59 7.39 8.46
C ASP A 60 15.76 8.69 8.52
N THR A 61 14.50 8.63 8.07
CA THR A 61 13.61 9.81 8.05
C THR A 61 12.83 10.02 9.35
N ARG A 62 12.96 9.13 10.34
CA ARG A 62 12.25 9.26 11.63
C ARG A 62 12.89 10.29 12.54
N VAL A 63 12.23 11.45 12.62
CA VAL A 63 12.56 12.54 13.56
C VAL A 63 11.54 12.71 14.68
N THR A 64 10.42 11.98 14.65
CA THR A 64 9.31 12.15 15.59
C THR A 64 9.53 11.34 16.87
N GLY A 65 9.40 11.96 18.04
CA GLY A 65 9.62 11.27 19.32
C GLY A 65 11.11 11.19 19.68
N ARG A 66 11.48 10.23 20.53
CA ARG A 66 12.86 10.08 21.00
C ARG A 66 13.68 9.23 20.02
N PRO A 67 14.86 9.70 19.58
CA PRO A 67 15.68 8.94 18.63
C PRO A 67 16.20 7.64 19.26
N GLU A 68 16.44 7.62 20.58
CA GLU A 68 16.90 6.40 21.27
C GLU A 68 15.88 5.27 21.15
N ILE A 69 14.59 5.57 21.25
CA ILE A 69 13.51 4.57 21.13
C ILE A 69 13.47 4.02 19.70
N TRP A 70 13.60 4.87 18.69
CA TRP A 70 13.69 4.40 17.30
C TRP A 70 14.91 3.51 17.05
N GLN A 71 16.06 3.85 17.63
CA GLN A 71 17.26 3.02 17.52
C GLN A 71 17.07 1.66 18.18
N THR A 72 16.47 1.61 19.38
CA THR A 72 16.17 0.35 20.06
C THR A 72 15.17 -0.49 19.28
N VAL A 73 14.09 0.11 18.77
CA VAL A 73 13.09 -0.59 17.94
C VAL A 73 13.74 -1.14 16.68
N HIS A 74 14.60 -0.36 16.03
CA HIS A 74 15.32 -0.80 14.84
C HIS A 74 16.27 -1.97 15.15
N ALA A 75 17.02 -1.91 16.25
CA ALA A 75 17.88 -3.01 16.69
C ALA A 75 17.08 -4.29 16.99
N ALA A 76 15.93 -4.18 17.67
CA ALA A 76 15.05 -5.31 17.92
C ALA A 76 14.52 -5.92 16.61
N LEU A 77 14.17 -5.08 15.62
CA LEU A 77 13.72 -5.53 14.31
C LEU A 77 14.84 -6.20 13.49
N GLN A 78 16.08 -5.71 13.55
CA GLN A 78 17.22 -6.34 12.89
C GLN A 78 17.42 -7.79 13.37
N VAL A 79 17.29 -8.02 14.67
CA VAL A 79 17.32 -9.37 15.27
C VAL A 79 16.16 -10.25 14.78
N LEU A 80 14.98 -9.67 14.51
CA LEU A 80 13.83 -10.41 14.01
C LEU A 80 13.94 -10.78 12.53
N TRP A 81 14.54 -9.88 11.72
CA TRP A 81 14.75 -10.09 10.29
C TRP A 81 15.85 -11.10 10.02
N ASP A 82 16.97 -10.99 10.74
CA ASP A 82 18.11 -11.87 10.58
C ASP A 82 18.71 -12.27 11.94
N PRO A 83 18.09 -13.25 12.62
CA PRO A 83 18.59 -13.73 13.90
C PRO A 83 19.96 -14.40 13.79
N ALA A 84 20.32 -14.93 12.62
CA ALA A 84 21.60 -15.62 12.41
C ALA A 84 22.77 -14.63 12.36
N SER A 85 22.57 -13.45 11.75
CA SER A 85 23.61 -12.42 11.68
C SER A 85 23.90 -11.72 13.01
N GLN A 86 22.93 -11.70 13.93
CA GLN A 86 23.01 -10.93 15.17
C GLN A 86 23.45 -11.77 16.38
N ASP A 87 24.08 -12.93 16.14
CA ASP A 87 24.47 -13.90 17.18
C ASP A 87 23.34 -14.18 18.18
N ALA A 88 22.08 -14.16 17.71
CA ALA A 88 20.94 -14.37 18.58
C ALA A 88 21.01 -15.81 19.11
N GLN A 89 20.77 -15.96 20.41
CA GLN A 89 20.82 -17.26 21.05
C GLN A 89 19.85 -18.23 20.35
N ASP A 90 20.37 -19.39 19.93
CA ASP A 90 19.62 -20.45 19.25
C ASP A 90 18.72 -21.22 20.24
N ASP A 91 17.74 -20.50 20.78
CA ASP A 91 16.77 -21.00 21.76
C ASP A 91 15.49 -21.53 21.08
N GLY A 92 15.54 -21.79 19.76
CA GLY A 92 14.37 -22.17 18.96
C GLY A 92 13.28 -21.09 18.84
N SER A 93 13.50 -19.91 19.42
CA SER A 93 12.59 -18.75 19.38
C SER A 93 12.84 -17.83 18.17
N ASN A 94 13.79 -18.20 17.29
CA ASN A 94 14.17 -17.44 16.10
C ASN A 94 14.40 -15.95 16.42
N GLY A 95 15.15 -15.63 17.48
CA GLY A 95 15.45 -14.25 17.87
C GLY A 95 14.32 -13.46 18.56
N LEU A 96 13.12 -14.02 18.74
CA LEU A 96 12.02 -13.33 19.45
C LEU A 96 12.37 -13.03 20.91
N ALA A 97 13.04 -13.97 21.60
CA ALA A 97 13.46 -13.77 22.98
C ALA A 97 14.47 -12.61 23.08
N THR A 98 15.47 -12.58 22.19
CA THR A 98 16.48 -11.52 22.13
C THR A 98 15.84 -10.16 21.82
N ALA A 99 14.95 -10.08 20.83
CA ALA A 99 14.23 -8.85 20.52
C ALA A 99 13.34 -8.38 21.68
N GLN A 100 12.65 -9.29 22.36
CA GLN A 100 11.86 -8.96 23.56
C GLN A 100 12.75 -8.43 24.69
N MET A 101 13.94 -8.99 24.89
CA MET A 101 14.91 -8.50 25.88
C MET A 101 15.34 -7.06 25.56
N ILE A 102 15.70 -6.78 24.30
CA ILE A 102 16.09 -5.44 23.84
C ILE A 102 14.98 -4.42 24.10
N LEU A 103 13.72 -4.76 23.77
CA LEU A 103 12.58 -3.86 23.99
C LEU A 103 12.29 -3.66 25.48
N SER A 104 12.36 -4.74 26.28
CA SER A 104 12.13 -4.66 27.73
C SER A 104 13.19 -3.83 28.45
N ALA A 105 14.44 -3.87 28.00
CA ALA A 105 15.55 -3.09 28.57
C ALA A 105 15.39 -1.59 28.37
N ALA A 106 14.66 -1.17 27.33
CA ALA A 106 14.34 0.23 27.06
C ALA A 106 12.94 0.64 27.57
N GLU A 107 12.31 -0.19 28.41
CA GLU A 107 10.96 0.06 28.95
C GLU A 107 9.90 0.30 27.85
N ILE A 108 10.09 -0.32 26.68
CA ILE A 108 9.16 -0.23 25.56
C ILE A 108 8.05 -1.27 25.79
N SER A 109 6.82 -0.79 25.84
CA SER A 109 5.63 -1.58 26.12
C SER A 109 4.82 -1.91 24.86
N LEU A 110 4.28 -3.13 24.82
CA LEU A 110 3.52 -3.71 23.70
C LEU A 110 2.17 -4.25 24.18
N PRO A 111 1.08 -3.46 24.13
CA PRO A 111 -0.25 -3.91 24.58
C PRO A 111 -0.87 -5.00 23.72
N THR A 112 -0.45 -5.08 22.45
CA THR A 112 -0.88 -6.09 21.49
C THR A 112 0.10 -7.26 21.41
N GLY A 113 1.38 -7.05 21.75
CA GLY A 113 2.48 -7.98 21.52
C GLY A 113 2.97 -7.98 20.06
N ASP A 114 2.53 -7.03 19.24
CA ASP A 114 2.89 -6.95 17.82
C ASP A 114 3.36 -5.53 17.48
N LEU A 115 4.58 -5.44 16.94
CA LEU A 115 5.24 -4.18 16.58
C LEU A 115 4.48 -3.39 15.49
N ALA A 116 3.73 -4.07 14.61
CA ALA A 116 2.96 -3.40 13.56
C ALA A 116 1.79 -2.58 14.11
N ASN A 117 1.28 -2.92 15.30
CA ASN A 117 0.26 -2.13 15.99
C ASN A 117 0.85 -0.90 16.70
N GLY A 118 2.16 -0.68 16.58
CA GLY A 118 2.91 0.40 17.19
C GLY A 118 3.34 0.10 18.63
N VAL A 119 4.32 0.86 19.09
CA VAL A 119 5.00 0.67 20.37
C VAL A 119 4.87 1.89 21.27
N TYR A 120 4.95 1.68 22.58
CA TYR A 120 4.86 2.74 23.57
C TYR A 120 6.14 2.82 24.38
N ASP A 121 6.69 4.03 24.55
CA ASP A 121 7.80 4.30 25.47
C ASP A 121 7.27 4.41 26.92
N ALA A 122 8.17 4.39 27.91
CA ALA A 122 7.86 4.57 29.33
C ALA A 122 7.07 5.85 29.63
N LEU A 123 7.30 6.91 28.83
CA LEU A 123 6.59 8.19 28.92
C LEU A 123 5.19 8.16 28.28
N GLY A 124 4.77 7.04 27.69
CA GLY A 124 3.50 6.89 26.98
C GLY A 124 3.48 7.45 25.55
N ASN A 125 4.64 7.82 25.01
CA ASN A 125 4.77 8.24 23.61
C ASN A 125 4.50 7.07 22.67
N TYR A 126 3.64 7.27 21.66
CA TYR A 126 3.28 6.25 20.69
C TYR A 126 4.12 6.35 19.41
N TYR A 127 4.67 5.21 18.98
CA TYR A 127 5.50 5.08 17.79
C TYR A 127 4.85 4.11 16.82
N GLN A 128 4.39 4.63 15.67
CA GLN A 128 3.70 3.85 14.65
C GLN A 128 4.67 3.26 13.63
N LEU A 129 4.59 1.94 13.42
CA LEU A 129 5.39 1.20 12.44
C LEU A 129 4.46 0.60 11.37
N PRO A 130 4.74 0.79 10.07
CA PRO A 130 3.99 0.11 9.02
C PRO A 130 4.38 -1.37 8.94
N GLU A 131 3.45 -2.22 8.48
CA GLU A 131 3.62 -3.68 8.41
C GLU A 131 4.87 -4.11 7.66
N TRP A 132 5.16 -3.48 6.52
CA TRP A 132 6.34 -3.76 5.68
C TRP A 132 7.68 -3.42 6.34
N ALA A 133 7.67 -2.45 7.26
CA ALA A 133 8.85 -2.13 8.05
C ALA A 133 9.05 -3.11 9.20
N VAL A 134 8.02 -3.87 9.62
CA VAL A 134 8.11 -4.79 10.76
C VAL A 134 8.51 -6.19 10.30
N SER A 135 7.85 -6.72 9.27
CA SER A 135 8.12 -8.07 8.77
C SER A 135 8.00 -8.17 7.25
N ASP A 136 8.61 -9.21 6.70
CA ASP A 136 8.48 -9.56 5.29
C ASP A 136 7.05 -10.08 5.02
N PRO A 137 6.38 -9.66 3.93
CA PRO A 137 5.10 -10.23 3.55
C PRO A 137 5.26 -11.71 3.14
N GLN A 138 4.20 -12.51 3.26
CA GLN A 138 4.28 -13.93 2.85
C GLN A 138 4.47 -14.10 1.33
N ASN A 139 4.11 -13.09 0.53
CA ASN A 139 4.21 -13.08 -0.93
C ASN A 139 5.37 -12.22 -1.46
N VAL A 140 6.54 -12.30 -0.83
CA VAL A 140 7.75 -11.67 -1.37
C VAL A 140 8.15 -12.34 -2.69
N GLY A 141 8.29 -11.55 -3.74
CA GLY A 141 8.84 -12.00 -5.01
C GLY A 141 10.36 -12.19 -4.93
N GLU A 142 10.88 -13.12 -5.71
CA GLU A 142 12.32 -13.30 -5.86
C GLU A 142 12.95 -12.08 -6.55
N ASP A 143 14.09 -11.62 -6.02
CA ASP A 143 14.87 -10.58 -6.67
C ASP A 143 15.43 -11.16 -7.98
N GLN A 144 14.98 -10.65 -9.14
CA GLN A 144 15.74 -10.85 -10.38
C GLN A 144 17.03 -10.04 -10.26
N GLU A 145 18.10 -10.68 -9.80
CA GLU A 145 19.46 -10.16 -9.93
C GLU A 145 19.80 -10.01 -11.42
N THR A 146 19.43 -8.90 -12.04
CA THR A 146 20.12 -8.42 -13.23
C THR A 146 21.46 -7.86 -12.76
N GLY A 147 22.44 -8.74 -12.67
CA GLY A 147 23.84 -8.35 -12.57
C GLY A 147 24.24 -7.51 -13.78
N ALA A 148 24.49 -6.23 -13.56
CA ALA A 148 25.26 -5.39 -14.47
C ALA A 148 26.14 -4.46 -13.63
N LYS A 149 27.36 -4.91 -13.38
CA LYS A 149 28.49 -4.05 -13.05
C LYS A 149 28.92 -3.30 -14.33
N GLY A 150 29.30 -2.03 -14.16
CA GLY A 150 29.95 -1.20 -15.17
C GLY A 150 29.03 -0.05 -15.60
N ASP A 151 29.40 1.21 -15.56
CA ASP A 151 30.66 1.84 -15.21
C ASP A 151 30.34 3.30 -14.89
N ILE A 152 31.10 3.88 -13.97
CA ILE A 152 31.08 5.29 -13.66
C ILE A 152 32.06 5.97 -14.62
N SER A 153 31.55 6.73 -15.59
CA SER A 153 32.37 7.73 -16.26
C SER A 153 31.54 8.97 -16.52
N THR A 154 31.68 9.88 -15.56
CA THR A 154 31.49 11.32 -15.69
C THR A 154 32.42 11.88 -16.77
N ALA A 155 31.96 12.96 -17.42
CA ALA A 155 32.69 13.99 -18.18
C ALA A 155 32.61 13.90 -19.72
N GLY A 156 32.03 14.94 -20.32
CA GLY A 156 32.05 15.16 -21.77
C GLY A 156 30.97 16.13 -22.25
N ASP A 157 30.84 17.28 -21.57
CA ASP A 157 30.18 18.48 -22.09
C ASP A 157 31.10 19.08 -23.17
N ASP A 158 30.62 19.23 -24.41
CA ASP A 158 30.72 20.46 -25.20
C ASP A 158 30.41 20.25 -26.71
N THR A 159 29.67 21.24 -27.25
CA THR A 159 29.66 21.76 -28.64
C THR A 159 28.84 21.10 -29.77
N ALA A 160 27.74 21.81 -30.09
CA ALA A 160 27.44 22.46 -31.38
C ALA A 160 27.18 21.63 -32.67
N ALA A 161 25.91 21.63 -33.09
CA ALA A 161 25.37 21.69 -34.48
C ALA A 161 23.85 21.48 -34.34
N ASP A 162 22.96 22.47 -34.39
CA ASP A 162 22.53 23.26 -35.56
C ASP A 162 22.54 22.45 -36.87
N GLU A 163 21.36 21.99 -37.31
CA GLU A 163 20.83 22.15 -38.67
C GLU A 163 19.38 21.62 -38.72
N GLU A 164 18.52 22.40 -39.37
CA GLU A 164 17.10 22.20 -39.60
C GLU A 164 16.78 21.13 -40.66
N LEU A 165 15.46 20.98 -40.98
CA LEU A 165 14.79 20.21 -42.04
C LEU A 165 14.24 18.84 -41.57
N SER A 166 13.03 18.40 -41.91
CA SER A 166 12.05 18.84 -42.90
C SER A 166 10.68 18.20 -42.65
N ASP A 167 9.70 18.83 -43.27
CA ASP A 167 8.30 18.50 -43.45
C ASP A 167 8.00 17.16 -44.16
N ASP A 168 6.77 16.72 -43.94
CA ASP A 168 5.88 15.89 -44.75
C ASP A 168 6.06 14.37 -45.02
N GLU A 169 4.87 13.75 -45.00
CA GLU A 169 4.43 12.46 -45.54
C GLU A 169 5.03 11.16 -44.97
N LEU A 170 4.12 10.25 -44.56
CA LEU A 170 4.09 8.86 -45.05
C LEU A 170 2.84 8.12 -44.52
N ASP A 171 1.86 8.05 -45.42
CA ASP A 171 1.03 6.90 -45.80
C ASP A 171 0.09 6.17 -44.82
N GLY A 172 -1.15 6.01 -45.29
CA GLY A 172 -2.16 5.15 -44.70
C GLY A 172 -2.04 3.70 -45.18
N LYS A 173 -2.55 2.77 -44.38
CA LYS A 173 -2.95 1.45 -44.88
C LYS A 173 -4.35 1.08 -44.41
N LYS A 174 -5.20 0.85 -45.40
CA LYS A 174 -6.54 0.27 -45.35
C LYS A 174 -6.50 -1.18 -44.83
N GLN A 175 -7.59 -1.51 -44.15
CA GLN A 175 -8.40 -2.76 -44.20
C GLN A 175 -7.68 -4.11 -43.99
N GLU A 176 -8.25 -4.98 -43.16
CA GLU A 176 -9.15 -6.06 -43.62
C GLU A 176 -9.61 -6.96 -42.46
N LYS A 177 -10.78 -7.57 -42.68
CA LYS A 177 -11.55 -8.49 -41.84
C LYS A 177 -10.73 -9.69 -41.35
N GLY A 178 -10.89 -10.07 -40.08
CA GLY A 178 -10.46 -11.38 -39.61
C GLY A 178 -10.75 -11.67 -38.13
N LYS A 179 -11.82 -12.44 -37.91
CA LYS A 179 -11.95 -13.49 -36.87
C LYS A 179 -11.98 -13.08 -35.39
N GLU A 180 -13.21 -12.95 -34.92
CA GLU A 180 -13.70 -13.30 -33.57
C GLU A 180 -12.80 -14.29 -32.81
N VAL A 181 -12.12 -13.79 -31.78
CA VAL A 181 -11.68 -14.56 -30.62
C VAL A 181 -12.08 -13.76 -29.40
N ASP A 182 -13.05 -14.31 -28.68
CA ASP A 182 -13.74 -13.76 -27.52
C ASP A 182 -12.75 -13.67 -26.33
N GLU A 183 -11.90 -12.66 -26.31
CA GLU A 183 -11.17 -12.30 -25.10
C GLU A 183 -12.14 -11.55 -24.19
N VAL A 184 -12.56 -12.23 -23.12
CA VAL A 184 -13.30 -11.65 -21.99
C VAL A 184 -12.39 -10.65 -21.26
N GLN A 185 -12.04 -9.56 -21.93
CA GLN A 185 -11.35 -8.42 -21.35
C GLN A 185 -12.33 -7.81 -20.36
N LYS A 186 -11.99 -7.84 -19.07
CA LYS A 186 -12.84 -7.31 -17.98
C LYS A 186 -13.27 -5.87 -18.33
N LEU A 187 -14.49 -5.71 -18.86
CA LEU A 187 -15.06 -4.40 -19.17
C LEU A 187 -15.44 -3.72 -17.86
N VAL A 188 -14.78 -2.61 -17.55
CA VAL A 188 -15.04 -1.79 -16.37
C VAL A 188 -15.92 -0.60 -16.76
N LYS A 189 -16.89 -0.25 -15.92
CA LYS A 189 -17.70 0.96 -16.10
C LYS A 189 -16.97 2.17 -15.51
N LEU A 190 -16.48 3.06 -16.38
CA LEU A 190 -15.88 4.34 -16.02
C LEU A 190 -16.98 5.42 -15.97
N ARG A 191 -17.11 6.12 -14.84
CA ARG A 191 -17.95 7.32 -14.74
C ARG A 191 -17.10 8.55 -14.97
N ALA A 192 -17.39 9.29 -16.03
CA ALA A 192 -16.70 10.54 -16.37
C ALA A 192 -17.67 11.72 -16.24
N ARG A 193 -17.32 12.70 -15.42
CA ARG A 193 -18.05 13.97 -15.30
C ARG A 193 -17.48 14.97 -16.30
N LEU A 194 -18.30 15.44 -17.23
CA LEU A 194 -17.90 16.48 -18.18
C LEU A 194 -17.88 17.85 -17.52
N SER A 195 -16.85 18.65 -17.81
CA SER A 195 -16.78 20.05 -17.37
C SER A 195 -17.76 20.97 -18.11
N GLU A 196 -18.14 20.61 -19.34
CA GLU A 196 -19.01 21.45 -20.19
C GLU A 196 -20.45 21.49 -19.67
N ASN A 197 -21.04 20.32 -19.42
CA ASN A 197 -22.46 20.20 -19.07
C ASN A 197 -22.66 19.76 -17.60
N GLY A 198 -21.58 19.47 -16.86
CA GLY A 198 -21.65 18.91 -15.51
C GLY A 198 -22.30 17.52 -15.44
N HIS A 199 -22.58 16.90 -16.60
CA HIS A 199 -23.26 15.62 -16.72
C HIS A 199 -22.29 14.46 -16.55
N ASP A 200 -22.74 13.41 -15.87
CA ASP A 200 -21.98 12.18 -15.67
C ASP A 200 -22.29 11.19 -16.78
N ILE A 201 -21.28 10.73 -17.50
CA ILE A 201 -21.40 9.73 -18.57
C ILE A 201 -20.72 8.45 -18.13
N ASN A 202 -21.33 7.31 -18.46
CA ASN A 202 -20.83 5.99 -18.12
C ASN A 202 -20.27 5.30 -19.37
N VAL A 203 -18.95 5.20 -19.47
CA VAL A 203 -18.27 4.56 -20.60
C VAL A 203 -17.76 3.18 -20.20
N LYS A 204 -17.89 2.19 -21.08
CA LYS A 204 -17.31 0.85 -20.88
C LYS A 204 -15.88 0.82 -21.43
N VAL A 205 -14.92 0.58 -20.55
CA VAL A 205 -13.48 0.67 -20.81
C VAL A 205 -12.78 -0.59 -20.28
N SER A 206 -11.80 -1.10 -21.01
CA SER A 206 -10.94 -2.20 -20.52
C SER A 206 -9.78 -1.66 -19.66
N GLU A 207 -9.27 -2.47 -18.75
CA GLU A 207 -8.18 -2.06 -17.83
C GLU A 207 -6.85 -1.72 -18.54
N SER A 208 -6.67 -2.23 -19.76
CA SER A 208 -5.51 -1.99 -20.63
C SER A 208 -5.69 -0.81 -21.59
N GLU A 209 -6.87 -0.17 -21.64
CA GLU A 209 -7.10 0.96 -22.54
C GLU A 209 -6.33 2.22 -22.12
N THR A 210 -5.76 2.90 -23.12
CA THR A 210 -5.06 4.17 -22.93
C THR A 210 -6.05 5.30 -22.69
N VAL A 211 -5.63 6.29 -21.90
CA VAL A 211 -6.45 7.48 -21.59
C VAL A 211 -6.88 8.22 -22.86
N ARG A 212 -6.06 8.22 -23.93
CA ARG A 212 -6.43 8.77 -25.24
C ARG A 212 -7.63 8.09 -25.88
N SER A 213 -7.66 6.75 -25.87
CA SER A 213 -8.80 5.98 -26.42
C SER A 213 -10.06 6.20 -25.59
N VAL A 214 -9.90 6.29 -24.26
CA VAL A 214 -10.99 6.59 -23.34
C VAL A 214 -11.55 8.00 -23.56
N ALA A 215 -10.69 9.01 -23.75
CA ALA A 215 -11.10 10.38 -24.04
C ALA A 215 -11.88 10.46 -25.36
N LYS A 216 -11.46 9.72 -26.41
CA LYS A 216 -12.21 9.61 -27.67
C LYS A 216 -13.57 8.95 -27.49
N LYS A 217 -13.66 7.87 -26.72
CA LYS A 217 -14.93 7.21 -26.40
C LYS A 217 -15.87 8.13 -25.63
N ILE A 218 -15.35 8.87 -24.64
CA ILE A 218 -16.13 9.88 -23.90
C ILE A 218 -16.63 10.96 -24.86
N ALA A 219 -15.80 11.45 -25.79
CA ALA A 219 -16.23 12.45 -26.78
C ALA A 219 -17.38 11.95 -27.67
N LEU A 220 -17.30 10.70 -28.13
CA LEU A 220 -18.36 10.06 -28.93
C LEU A 220 -19.65 9.88 -28.12
N GLU A 221 -19.55 9.34 -26.90
CA GLU A 221 -20.71 9.10 -26.02
C GLU A 221 -21.37 10.42 -25.57
N ALA A 222 -20.57 11.48 -25.44
CA ALA A 222 -21.02 12.82 -25.08
C ALA A 222 -21.55 13.65 -26.26
N ASN A 223 -21.46 13.13 -27.49
CA ASN A 223 -21.82 13.83 -28.72
C ASN A 223 -21.13 15.20 -28.88
N LEU A 224 -19.86 15.28 -28.49
CA LEU A 224 -19.06 16.50 -28.59
C LEU A 224 -18.52 16.67 -30.01
N ALA A 225 -18.49 17.92 -30.50
CA ALA A 225 -17.87 18.24 -31.79
C ALA A 225 -16.37 17.87 -31.78
N SER A 226 -15.87 17.27 -32.87
CA SER A 226 -14.49 16.79 -33.00
C SER A 226 -13.42 17.89 -32.92
N THR A 227 -13.83 19.15 -32.82
CA THR A 227 -12.97 20.32 -32.61
C THR A 227 -12.55 20.49 -31.15
N LYS A 228 -13.19 19.80 -30.20
CA LYS A 228 -12.90 19.91 -28.76
C LYS A 228 -11.91 18.85 -28.30
N LYS A 229 -10.88 19.25 -27.55
CA LYS A 229 -9.92 18.34 -26.90
C LYS A 229 -10.39 18.03 -25.48
N ILE A 230 -10.43 16.76 -25.12
CA ILE A 230 -10.77 16.32 -23.76
C ILE A 230 -9.49 15.89 -23.04
N ARG A 231 -9.27 16.42 -21.83
CA ARG A 231 -8.27 15.89 -20.89
C ARG A 231 -8.96 15.31 -19.68
N ILE A 232 -8.54 14.13 -19.25
CA ILE A 232 -9.11 13.47 -18.08
C ILE A 232 -8.27 13.84 -16.86
N ALA A 233 -8.92 14.24 -15.77
CA ALA A 233 -8.32 14.51 -14.48
C ALA A 233 -8.91 13.58 -13.42
N TYR A 234 -8.06 13.09 -12.53
CA TYR A 234 -8.42 12.18 -11.45
C TYR A 234 -7.68 12.59 -10.18
N MET A 235 -8.43 12.77 -9.07
CA MET A 235 -7.90 13.22 -7.77
C MET A 235 -7.04 14.49 -7.87
N GLY A 236 -7.40 15.43 -8.75
CA GLY A 236 -6.66 16.68 -8.96
C GLY A 236 -5.42 16.57 -9.86
N LYS A 237 -5.09 15.37 -10.37
CA LYS A 237 -4.00 15.15 -11.34
C LYS A 237 -4.57 14.97 -12.74
N ILE A 238 -3.99 15.66 -13.73
CA ILE A 238 -4.31 15.42 -15.14
C ILE A 238 -3.65 14.11 -15.56
N LEU A 239 -4.46 13.17 -16.04
CA LEU A 239 -4.02 11.88 -16.52
C LEU A 239 -3.27 12.05 -17.86
N LYS A 240 -2.21 11.27 -18.06
CA LYS A 240 -1.42 11.28 -19.30
C LYS A 240 -2.10 10.39 -20.35
N ASP A 241 -2.21 10.91 -21.57
CA ASP A 241 -2.85 10.25 -22.73
C ASP A 241 -2.20 8.92 -23.14
N ASN A 242 -0.89 8.79 -22.91
CA ASN A 242 -0.08 7.64 -23.35
C ASN A 242 -0.10 6.46 -22.37
N LEU A 243 -0.62 6.66 -21.16
CA LEU A 243 -0.67 5.65 -20.11
C LEU A 243 -2.08 5.06 -19.97
N SER A 244 -2.21 3.85 -19.44
CA SER A 244 -3.50 3.24 -19.12
C SER A 244 -4.12 3.86 -17.87
N LEU A 245 -5.42 3.62 -17.65
CA LEU A 245 -6.11 4.01 -16.41
C LEU A 245 -5.54 3.28 -15.18
N SER A 246 -5.23 1.99 -15.33
CA SER A 246 -4.63 1.14 -14.27
C SER A 246 -3.28 1.67 -13.80
N ALA A 247 -2.39 2.05 -14.74
CA ALA A 247 -1.08 2.62 -14.44
C ALA A 247 -1.16 3.98 -13.69
N GLN A 248 -2.32 4.61 -13.69
CA GLN A 248 -2.53 5.93 -13.09
C GLN A 248 -3.37 5.86 -11.79
N ASN A 249 -3.39 4.69 -11.15
CA ASN A 249 -4.07 4.44 -9.88
C ASN A 249 -5.58 4.71 -9.92
N TRP A 250 -6.19 4.62 -11.11
CA TRP A 250 -7.64 4.67 -11.22
C TRP A 250 -8.22 3.33 -10.75
N LYS A 251 -9.25 3.39 -9.88
CA LYS A 251 -9.95 2.22 -9.35
C LYS A 251 -11.36 2.14 -9.93
N THR A 252 -11.81 0.91 -10.20
CA THR A 252 -13.18 0.62 -10.64
C THR A 252 -14.21 1.26 -9.71
N GLY A 253 -15.12 2.05 -10.29
CA GLY A 253 -16.19 2.74 -9.55
C GLY A 253 -15.85 4.17 -9.14
N HIS A 254 -14.61 4.63 -9.33
CA HIS A 254 -14.25 6.02 -9.10
C HIS A 254 -14.65 6.90 -10.28
N VAL A 255 -15.06 8.13 -9.98
CA VAL A 255 -15.43 9.14 -10.97
C VAL A 255 -14.19 9.91 -11.41
N VAL A 256 -14.05 10.12 -12.72
CA VAL A 256 -13.03 10.98 -13.32
C VAL A 256 -13.65 12.28 -13.82
N ASN A 257 -12.90 13.38 -13.79
CA ASN A 257 -13.32 14.66 -14.36
C ASN A 257 -12.78 14.78 -15.78
N ALA A 258 -13.66 14.85 -16.77
CA ALA A 258 -13.31 15.10 -18.16
C ALA A 258 -13.40 16.60 -18.44
N LEU A 259 -12.24 17.23 -18.57
CA LEU A 259 -12.07 18.65 -18.89
C LEU A 259 -12.12 18.83 -20.40
N VAL A 260 -13.09 19.58 -20.88
CA VAL A 260 -13.28 19.90 -22.29
C VAL A 260 -12.60 21.25 -22.59
N PHE A 261 -11.74 21.27 -23.60
CA PHE A 261 -11.07 22.46 -24.10
C PHE A 261 -11.45 22.69 -25.56
N ASP A 262 -11.80 23.93 -25.89
CA ASP A 262 -11.94 24.34 -27.28
C ASP A 262 -10.54 24.56 -27.88
N VAL A 263 -10.29 23.96 -29.05
CA VAL A 263 -9.10 24.25 -29.84
C VAL A 263 -9.46 25.44 -30.72
N VAL A 264 -8.97 26.62 -30.35
CA VAL A 264 -9.00 27.83 -31.20
C VAL A 264 -7.95 27.69 -32.29
#